data_AF-A0A5C6DYP6-F1
#
_entry.id   AF-A0A5C6DYP6-F1
#
_cell.length_a   1.000
_cell.length_b   1.000
_cell.length_c   1.000
_cell.angle_alpha   90.00
_cell.angle_beta   90.00
_cell.angle_gamma   90.00
#
_symmetry.space_group_name_H-M   'P 1'
#
loop_
_entity.id
_entity.type
_entity.pdbx_description
1 polymer ?
#
loop_
_entity_poly.entity_id
_entity_poly.type
_entity_poly.pdbx_seq_one_letter_code
_entity_poly.pdbx_strand_id
1 'polypeptide(L)'
;MVILIVGIVVVMTVPQITRTPPPSRTTTTHHQIAVLRKAIEMYHHHTGHYPPADRLPEAITALLNGPFPVPALGSPNDDGSVYYDRDPDSSTVVVPNPDLPSGWAYKPANGTLKLNVAIGQRGFNW
;
A
#
# COMPACT_ATOMS: atom_id res chain seq x y z
N MET A 1 -26.35 -67.02 15.91
CA MET A 1 -26.20 -65.75 15.16
C MET A 1 -25.13 -64.93 15.85
N VAL A 2 -24.05 -64.62 15.15
CA VAL A 2 -22.97 -63.74 15.65
C VAL A 2 -22.78 -62.69 14.58
N ILE A 3 -23.05 -61.43 14.91
CA ILE A 3 -22.93 -60.28 14.00
C ILE A 3 -21.68 -59.51 14.42
N LEU A 4 -20.66 -59.50 13.56
CA LEU A 4 -19.44 -58.72 13.73
C LEU A 4 -19.70 -57.32 13.16
N ILE A 5 -19.84 -56.31 14.01
CA ILE A 5 -20.06 -54.92 13.58
C ILE A 5 -18.70 -54.24 13.53
N VAL A 6 -18.18 -54.05 12.31
CA VAL A 6 -16.98 -53.24 12.07
C VAL A 6 -17.36 -51.77 12.24
N GLY A 7 -16.82 -51.13 13.28
CA GLY A 7 -17.03 -49.71 13.57
C GLY A 7 -16.34 -48.83 12.53
N ILE A 8 -17.12 -48.03 11.81
CA ILE A 8 -16.61 -47.01 10.90
C ILE A 8 -16.13 -45.82 11.74
N VAL A 9 -14.81 -45.62 11.80
CA VAL A 9 -14.23 -44.40 12.36
C VAL A 9 -14.28 -43.32 11.28
N VAL A 10 -15.11 -42.30 11.48
CA VAL A 10 -15.10 -41.09 10.64
C VAL A 10 -13.98 -40.19 11.16
N VAL A 11 -12.91 -40.04 10.38
CA VAL A 11 -11.89 -39.03 10.65
C VAL A 11 -12.46 -37.67 10.26
N MET A 12 -12.89 -36.89 11.24
CA MET A 12 -13.19 -35.47 11.02
C MET A 12 -11.87 -34.73 10.95
N THR A 13 -11.43 -34.35 9.76
CA THR A 13 -10.46 -33.26 9.62
C THR A 13 -11.13 -31.98 10.12
N VAL A 14 -10.80 -31.55 11.34
CA VAL A 14 -11.09 -30.19 11.78
C VAL A 14 -10.33 -29.27 10.83
N PRO A 15 -10.98 -28.36 10.08
CA PRO A 15 -10.25 -27.33 9.38
C PRO A 15 -9.53 -26.51 10.46
N GLN A 16 -8.21 -26.58 10.50
CA GLN A 16 -7.41 -25.66 11.28
C GLN A 16 -7.60 -24.29 10.64
N ILE A 17 -8.65 -23.58 11.05
CA ILE A 17 -8.73 -22.13 10.88
C ILE A 17 -7.65 -21.54 11.77
N THR A 18 -6.41 -21.58 11.27
CA THR A 18 -5.31 -20.76 11.76
C THR A 18 -5.84 -19.33 11.75
N ARG A 19 -6.20 -18.83 12.93
CA ARG A 19 -6.48 -17.42 13.16
C ARG A 19 -5.18 -16.69 12.87
N THR A 20 -4.92 -16.37 11.60
CA THR A 20 -3.87 -15.43 11.26
C THR A 20 -4.28 -14.11 11.91
N PRO A 21 -3.50 -13.58 12.86
CA PRO A 21 -3.82 -12.28 13.44
C PRO A 21 -3.90 -11.24 12.31
N PRO A 22 -4.79 -10.24 12.41
CA PRO A 22 -4.88 -9.22 11.39
C PRO A 22 -3.50 -8.57 11.18
N PRO A 23 -3.11 -8.28 9.92
CA PRO A 23 -1.82 -7.68 9.65
C PRO A 23 -1.69 -6.35 10.39
N SER A 24 -0.51 -6.10 10.94
CA SER A 24 -0.24 -4.83 11.63
C SER A 24 -0.38 -3.65 10.66
N ARG A 25 -0.82 -2.49 11.15
CA ARG A 25 -0.92 -1.27 10.33
C ARG A 25 0.38 -0.96 9.56
N THR A 26 1.54 -1.21 10.18
CA THR A 26 2.87 -1.06 9.54
C THR A 26 3.07 -1.99 8.36
N THR A 27 2.75 -3.27 8.53
CA THR A 27 2.87 -4.26 7.45
C THR A 27 1.96 -3.90 6.28
N THR A 28 0.73 -3.47 6.58
CA THR A 28 -0.24 -3.00 5.58
C THR A 28 0.30 -1.80 4.81
N THR A 29 0.80 -0.77 5.51
CA THR A 29 1.32 0.43 4.85
C THR A 29 2.57 0.16 4.02
N HIS A 30 3.51 -0.67 4.48
CA HIS A 30 4.65 -1.11 3.67
C HIS A 30 4.20 -1.82 2.39
N HIS A 31 3.22 -2.71 2.51
CA HIS A 31 2.68 -3.42 1.37
C HIS A 31 2.03 -2.43 0.38
N GLN A 32 1.26 -1.47 0.86
CA GLN A 32 0.66 -0.41 0.03
C GLN A 32 1.71 0.42 -0.70
N ILE A 33 2.78 0.85 -0.01
CA ILE A 33 3.90 1.58 -0.64
C ILE A 33 4.52 0.75 -1.76
N ALA A 34 4.76 -0.55 -1.53
CA ALA A 34 5.33 -1.44 -2.54
C ALA A 34 4.40 -1.58 -3.77
N VAL A 35 3.09 -1.72 -3.56
CA VAL A 35 2.10 -1.80 -4.63
C VAL A 35 2.06 -0.50 -5.44
N LEU A 36 2.02 0.66 -4.76
CA LEU A 36 1.98 1.96 -5.40
C LEU A 36 3.28 2.26 -6.18
N ARG A 37 4.45 2.01 -5.60
CA ARG A 37 5.75 2.18 -6.30
C ARG A 37 5.81 1.31 -7.54
N LYS A 38 5.41 0.05 -7.44
CA LYS A 38 5.33 -0.85 -8.60
C LYS A 38 4.38 -0.34 -9.68
N ALA A 39 3.21 0.19 -9.29
CA ALA A 39 2.25 0.75 -10.25
C ALA A 39 2.80 2.00 -10.95
N ILE A 40 3.52 2.87 -10.22
CA ILE A 40 4.21 4.05 -10.78
C ILE A 40 5.30 3.62 -11.76
N GLU A 41 6.12 2.63 -11.40
CA GLU A 41 7.14 2.06 -12.27
C GLU A 41 6.51 1.46 -13.53
N MET A 42 5.44 0.69 -13.39
CA MET A 42 4.70 0.13 -14.53
C MET A 42 4.12 1.23 -15.44
N TYR A 43 3.58 2.31 -14.88
CA TYR A 43 3.10 3.46 -15.65
C TYR A 43 4.23 4.11 -16.44
N HIS A 44 5.38 4.33 -15.81
CA HIS A 44 6.57 4.88 -16.45
C HIS A 44 7.07 3.96 -17.58
N HIS A 45 7.08 2.65 -17.36
CA HIS A 45 7.43 1.68 -18.41
C HIS A 45 6.47 1.70 -19.60
N HIS A 46 5.19 1.99 -19.38
CA HIS A 46 4.19 2.01 -20.45
C HIS A 46 4.16 3.33 -21.24
N THR A 47 4.33 4.47 -20.56
CA THR A 47 4.15 5.81 -21.15
C THR A 47 5.47 6.56 -21.39
N GLY A 48 6.58 6.05 -20.86
CA GLY A 48 7.91 6.67 -20.91
C GLY A 48 8.09 7.85 -19.94
N HIS A 49 7.08 8.19 -19.14
CA HIS A 49 7.12 9.31 -18.20
C HIS A 49 6.44 8.94 -16.88
N TYR A 50 6.85 9.57 -15.78
CA TYR A 50 6.17 9.38 -14.50
C TYR A 50 4.80 10.08 -14.50
N PRO A 51 3.84 9.59 -13.69
CA PRO A 51 2.56 10.26 -13.51
C PRO A 51 2.73 11.75 -13.18
N PRO A 52 2.04 12.66 -13.89
CA PRO A 52 2.15 14.09 -13.63
C PRO A 52 1.55 14.46 -12.26
N ALA A 53 1.93 15.64 -11.76
CA ALA A 53 1.34 16.18 -10.54
C ALA A 53 -0.19 16.21 -10.64
N ASP A 54 -0.86 16.03 -9.50
CA ASP A 54 -2.32 16.06 -9.36
C ASP A 54 -3.09 14.94 -10.09
N ARG A 55 -2.39 14.05 -10.82
CA ARG A 55 -2.99 12.96 -11.61
C ARG A 55 -2.55 11.57 -11.16
N LEU A 56 -1.75 11.44 -10.10
CA LEU A 56 -1.22 10.15 -9.66
C LEU A 56 -2.33 9.11 -9.47
N PRO A 57 -3.41 9.36 -8.69
CA PRO A 57 -4.46 8.36 -8.49
C PRO A 57 -5.10 7.93 -9.80
N GLU A 58 -5.45 8.88 -10.68
CA GLU A 58 -6.09 8.60 -11.97
C GLU A 58 -5.18 7.80 -12.91
N ALA A 59 -3.90 8.17 -12.98
CA ALA A 59 -2.91 7.57 -13.86
C ALA A 59 -2.64 6.10 -13.53
N ILE A 60 -2.64 5.73 -12.25
CA ILE A 60 -2.30 4.37 -11.81
C ILE A 60 -3.51 3.55 -11.38
N THR A 61 -4.72 4.12 -11.26
CA THR A 61 -5.93 3.39 -10.86
C THR A 61 -6.18 2.16 -11.74
N ALA A 62 -5.95 2.26 -13.05
CA ALA A 62 -6.08 1.13 -13.97
C ALA A 62 -5.03 0.01 -13.75
N LEU A 63 -3.93 0.32 -13.07
CA LEU A 63 -2.84 -0.61 -12.74
C LEU A 63 -3.02 -1.22 -11.33
N LEU A 64 -3.96 -0.70 -10.54
CA LEU A 64 -4.26 -1.19 -9.20
C LEU A 64 -5.39 -2.21 -9.26
N ASN A 65 -5.26 -3.29 -8.48
CA ASN A 65 -6.32 -4.28 -8.30
C ASN A 65 -7.32 -3.81 -7.22
N GLY A 66 -7.81 -2.58 -7.32
CA GLY A 66 -8.71 -1.99 -6.33
C GLY A 66 -8.67 -0.46 -6.28
N PRO A 67 -9.39 0.16 -5.33
CA PRO A 67 -9.35 1.60 -5.14
C PRO A 67 -7.94 2.06 -4.76
N PHE A 68 -7.67 3.35 -4.98
CA PHE A 68 -6.42 3.95 -4.55
C PHE A 68 -6.24 3.75 -3.03
N PRO A 69 -5.14 3.14 -2.58
CA PRO A 69 -4.98 2.75 -1.19
C PRO A 69 -4.85 3.95 -0.27
N VAL A 70 -5.54 3.87 0.87
CA VAL A 70 -5.42 4.81 1.99
C VAL A 70 -4.34 4.31 2.95
N PRO A 71 -3.37 5.13 3.36
CA PRO A 71 -2.34 4.70 4.29
C PRO A 71 -2.94 4.48 5.69
N ALA A 72 -2.76 3.28 6.22
CA ALA A 72 -3.20 2.93 7.59
C ALA A 72 -2.39 3.60 8.72
N LEU A 73 -1.29 4.27 8.37
CA LEU A 73 -0.38 4.96 9.29
C LEU A 73 -0.14 6.39 8.81
N GLY A 74 0.02 7.31 9.75
CA GLY A 74 0.51 8.65 9.45
C GLY A 74 -0.52 9.60 8.83
N SER A 75 -1.60 9.08 8.23
CA SER A 75 -2.69 9.93 7.75
C SER A 75 -3.51 10.45 8.93
N PRO A 76 -3.62 11.78 9.13
CA PRO A 76 -4.41 12.34 10.22
C PRO A 76 -5.90 11.99 10.12
N ASN A 77 -6.40 11.53 8.96
CA ASN A 77 -7.84 11.36 8.70
C ASN A 77 -8.22 10.12 7.88
N ASP A 78 -7.38 9.08 7.81
CA ASP A 78 -7.56 8.00 6.82
C ASP A 78 -7.76 8.59 5.38
N ASP A 79 -7.04 9.68 5.10
CA ASP A 79 -7.05 10.34 3.81
C ASP A 79 -6.05 9.66 2.87
N GLY A 80 -6.55 9.22 1.71
CA GLY A 80 -5.77 8.66 0.62
C GLY A 80 -5.24 9.71 -0.35
N SER A 81 -5.46 11.00 -0.09
CA SER A 81 -4.94 12.07 -0.94
C SER A 81 -3.41 12.11 -0.96
N VAL A 82 -2.89 12.72 -2.02
CA VAL A 82 -1.47 12.73 -2.36
C VAL A 82 -0.99 14.17 -2.37
N TYR A 83 -0.03 14.47 -1.52
CA TYR A 83 0.78 15.67 -1.62
C TYR A 83 1.81 15.51 -2.75
N TYR A 84 1.96 16.55 -3.56
CA TYR A 84 2.89 16.57 -4.68
C TYR A 84 4.08 17.48 -4.36
N ASP A 85 5.26 16.86 -4.24
CA ASP A 85 6.53 17.58 -4.25
C ASP A 85 6.85 18.00 -5.68
N ARG A 86 6.66 19.29 -5.97
CA ARG A 86 6.82 19.88 -7.30
C ARG A 86 8.26 20.33 -7.59
N ASP A 87 9.22 20.03 -6.72
CA ASP A 87 10.63 20.27 -6.99
C ASP A 87 11.06 19.49 -8.25
N PRO A 88 11.62 20.16 -9.28
CA PRO A 88 12.05 19.50 -10.51
C PRO A 88 13.32 18.67 -10.36
N ASP A 89 14.03 18.74 -9.22
CA ASP A 89 15.25 17.97 -9.01
C ASP A 89 14.94 16.46 -8.90
N SER A 90 15.33 15.71 -9.93
CA SER A 90 15.15 14.25 -9.98
C SER A 90 16.13 13.48 -9.08
N SER A 91 17.19 14.11 -8.58
CA SER A 91 18.21 13.47 -7.74
C SER A 91 17.81 13.38 -6.26
N THR A 92 16.81 14.15 -5.84
CA THR A 92 16.33 14.18 -4.45
C THR A 92 15.08 13.34 -4.27
N VAL A 93 14.99 12.65 -3.14
CA VAL A 93 13.77 11.91 -2.77
C VAL A 93 12.64 12.89 -2.46
N VAL A 94 11.39 12.44 -2.61
CA VAL A 94 10.21 13.20 -2.18
C VAL A 94 10.34 13.68 -0.73
N VAL A 95 10.03 14.97 -0.54
CA VAL A 95 9.96 15.62 0.78
C VAL A 95 8.50 15.63 1.27
N PRO A 96 8.16 14.96 2.38
CA PRO A 96 6.83 15.06 2.99
C PRO A 96 6.50 16.48 3.45
N ASN A 97 5.21 16.84 3.39
CA ASN A 97 4.65 18.05 3.96
C ASN A 97 3.54 17.70 4.96
N PRO A 98 3.88 17.49 6.25
CA PRO A 98 2.93 17.08 7.28
C PRO A 98 1.89 18.15 7.65
N ASP A 99 2.06 19.40 7.19
CA ASP A 99 1.09 20.48 7.42
C ASP A 99 -0.16 20.32 6.53
N LEU A 100 -0.08 19.48 5.50
CA LEU A 100 -1.21 19.16 4.63
C LEU A 100 -1.84 17.82 5.04
N PRO A 101 -3.18 17.69 4.99
CA PRO A 101 -3.90 16.50 5.47
C PRO A 101 -3.74 15.26 4.59
N SER A 102 -2.85 15.27 3.61
CA SER A 102 -2.60 14.16 2.70
C SER A 102 -1.93 12.97 3.38
N GLY A 103 -2.27 11.76 2.95
CA GLY A 103 -1.66 10.53 3.46
C GLY A 103 -0.34 10.15 2.77
N TRP A 104 -0.20 10.51 1.49
CA TRP A 104 0.95 10.17 0.66
C TRP A 104 1.70 11.42 0.21
N ALA A 105 3.01 11.30 0.02
CA ALA A 105 3.84 12.31 -0.62
C ALA A 105 4.45 11.70 -1.87
N TYR A 106 4.28 12.35 -3.02
CA TYR A 106 4.76 11.89 -4.33
C TYR A 106 5.56 12.97 -5.04
N LYS A 107 6.66 12.58 -5.70
CA LYS A 107 7.47 13.46 -6.54
C LYS A 107 7.39 13.07 -8.02
N PRO A 108 6.75 13.88 -8.88
CA PRO A 108 6.64 13.59 -10.31
C PRO A 108 7.98 13.55 -11.06
N ALA A 109 9.00 14.28 -10.57
CA ALA A 109 10.30 14.39 -11.24
C ALA A 109 11.05 13.04 -11.34
N ASN A 110 10.83 12.13 -10.39
CA ASN A 110 11.52 10.83 -10.34
C ASN A 110 10.64 9.65 -9.91
N GLY A 111 9.34 9.87 -9.69
CA GLY A 111 8.40 8.82 -9.31
C GLY A 111 8.49 8.37 -7.86
N THR A 112 9.29 9.03 -7.02
CA THR A 112 9.43 8.62 -5.61
C THR A 112 8.15 8.89 -4.82
N LEU A 113 7.80 7.95 -3.94
CA LEU A 113 6.59 7.98 -3.12
C LEU A 113 6.92 7.60 -1.69
N LYS A 114 6.38 8.35 -0.72
CA LYS A 114 6.50 8.12 0.73
C LYS A 114 5.20 8.42 1.46
N LEU A 115 5.17 8.13 2.75
CA LEU A 115 4.14 8.62 3.66
C LEU A 115 4.32 10.12 3.91
N ASN A 116 3.19 10.84 3.93
CA ASN A 116 3.19 12.25 4.25
C ASN A 116 3.13 12.48 5.77
N VAL A 117 4.26 12.28 6.44
CA VAL A 117 4.37 12.37 7.91
C VAL A 117 5.52 13.27 8.33
N ALA A 118 5.47 13.77 9.56
CA ALA A 118 6.52 14.63 10.10
C ALA A 118 7.80 13.85 10.39
N ILE A 119 8.94 14.56 10.39
CA ILE A 119 10.24 14.00 10.78
C ILE A 119 10.12 13.41 12.20
N GLY A 120 10.59 12.17 12.37
CA GLY A 120 10.52 11.44 13.65
C GLY A 120 9.22 10.66 13.88
N GLN A 121 8.20 10.82 13.01
CA GLN A 121 7.02 9.95 13.04
C GLN A 121 7.29 8.60 12.37
N ARG A 122 6.56 7.58 12.83
CA ARG A 122 6.63 6.23 12.27
C ARG A 122 6.16 6.26 10.83
N GLY A 123 7.06 5.98 9.90
CA GLY A 123 6.77 6.01 8.46
C GLY A 123 7.59 7.01 7.65
N PHE A 124 8.28 7.95 8.31
CA PHE A 124 9.02 9.00 7.63
C PHE A 124 10.17 8.48 6.75
N ASN A 125 10.83 7.40 7.19
CA ASN A 125 12.00 6.82 6.51
C ASN A 125 11.66 5.69 5.52
N TRP A 126 10.38 5.48 5.19
CA TRP A 126 9.94 4.36 4.35
C TRP A 126 9.82 4.72 2.88
#